data_AF-A0A5C7V763-F1
#
_entry.id   AF-A0A5C7V763-F1
#
_cell.length_a   1.000
_cell.length_b   1.000
_cell.length_c   1.000
_cell.angle_alpha   90.00
_cell.angle_beta   90.00
_cell.angle_gamma   90.00
#
_symmetry.space_group_name_H-M   'P 1'
#
loop_
_entity.id
_entity.type
_entity.pdbx_description
1 polymer ?
#
loop_
_entity_poly.entity_id
_entity_poly.type
_entity_poly.pdbx_seq_one_letter_code
_entity_poly.pdbx_strand_id
1 'polypeptide(L)'
;MDRSLQEQRLLLPFARALRIADAQGEVTHGLPPELSHYSVLQRHYFAQAGQAGGTQVSEPLYSDVFNDWCIVVARRLDGVDGSFRGVVYAVLSQDHFHRLFAKLSVGEQGAISLRSGSMRLAARYSAVDPASAVGLGGQEISARLRQRLQADPQQGWYMTETALDGVERIVAYRRLPGYDYVVLAGFGTQSYLAGPWAEDALRYWGFTGLVLVLIAIGSVFLYRQHRRQYRIASYAARLAREQNLMLDNDLVGMMRVRDRQICWANPAVVRILGYSEEALRGAPTRLAYKDDDSYQRVGALAYAALQAEGRFRTQVQLRTADQREVWMDLSGAALSESESIWMMVDIDKLKRSEELAQHLALHDPLTGLANRRLFEEHLQLGLAHAQRTGHGMALCYMDLDGFKPVNDRHGHEAGDEVLREIGLRLRRELRSNDSVARLGGDEFAWLLTGVDDADKVLPLLQRCEAAIRRPILLSSGASVSVGCSMGVAFAGRDGHSSEDLLAAADEAMYQAKRAGRGRVQLAGADAPLVAEAG
;
A
#
# COMPACT_ATOMS: atom_id res chain seq x y z
N MET A 1 45.84 -47.37 86.43
CA MET A 1 45.08 -46.23 85.88
C MET A 1 45.70 -45.74 84.56
N ASP A 2 47.02 -45.60 84.49
CA ASP A 2 47.71 -45.03 83.31
C ASP A 2 47.51 -45.81 81.99
N ARG A 3 47.43 -47.15 82.04
CA ARG A 3 47.12 -47.97 80.85
C ARG A 3 45.73 -47.65 80.25
N SER A 4 44.74 -47.42 81.11
CA SER A 4 43.37 -47.07 80.68
C SER A 4 43.30 -45.63 80.15
N LEU A 5 44.06 -44.70 80.74
CA LEU A 5 44.21 -43.34 80.20
C LEU A 5 44.92 -43.33 78.84
N GLN A 6 45.87 -44.24 78.63
CA GLN A 6 46.59 -44.38 77.36
C GLN A 6 45.69 -44.94 76.24
N GLU A 7 44.84 -45.92 76.55
CA GLU A 7 43.79 -46.41 75.65
C GLU A 7 42.75 -45.32 75.34
N GLN A 8 42.33 -44.53 76.33
CA GLN A 8 41.43 -43.38 76.14
C GLN A 8 42.06 -42.27 75.30
N ARG A 9 43.38 -42.03 75.41
CA ARG A 9 44.10 -41.06 74.56
C ARG A 9 44.11 -41.47 73.09
N LEU A 10 44.15 -42.77 72.79
CA LEU A 10 44.02 -43.25 71.40
C LEU A 10 42.64 -42.93 70.80
N LEU A 11 41.60 -42.86 71.63
CA LEU A 11 40.24 -42.48 71.23
C LEU A 11 40.05 -40.96 71.11
N LEU A 12 40.93 -40.17 71.75
CA LEU A 12 40.93 -38.70 71.72
C LEU A 12 42.26 -38.16 71.16
N PRO A 13 42.65 -38.50 69.91
CA PRO A 13 43.95 -38.12 69.34
C PRO A 13 44.12 -36.60 69.17
N PHE A 14 43.02 -35.86 69.29
CA PHE A 14 42.96 -34.41 69.21
C PHE A 14 43.19 -33.69 70.54
N ALA A 15 43.11 -34.40 71.68
CA ALA A 15 43.36 -33.81 72.99
C ALA A 15 44.87 -33.63 73.21
N ARG A 16 45.29 -32.41 73.57
CA ARG A 16 46.67 -32.09 73.96
C ARG A 16 47.06 -32.80 75.25
N ALA A 17 46.11 -32.91 76.18
CA ALA A 17 46.29 -33.66 77.42
C ALA A 17 44.98 -34.29 77.89
N LEU A 18 45.09 -35.41 78.60
CA LEU A 18 44.00 -36.06 79.33
C LEU A 18 44.46 -36.28 80.77
N ARG A 19 43.69 -35.79 81.74
CA ARG A 19 44.11 -35.63 83.14
C ARG A 19 42.99 -36.02 84.10
N ILE A 20 43.39 -36.44 85.30
CA ILE A 20 42.49 -36.71 86.42
C ILE A 20 42.94 -35.85 87.60
N ALA A 21 42.04 -35.01 88.10
CA ALA A 21 42.18 -34.31 89.37
C ALA A 21 41.33 -35.01 90.42
N ASP A 22 41.83 -35.13 91.65
CA ASP A 22 41.07 -35.69 92.78
C ASP A 22 40.02 -34.71 93.34
N ALA A 23 39.34 -35.08 94.42
CA ALA A 23 38.31 -34.26 95.06
C ALA A 23 38.85 -32.96 95.67
N GLN A 24 40.17 -32.90 95.96
CA GLN A 24 40.87 -31.72 96.46
C GLN A 24 41.39 -30.84 95.31
N GLY A 25 41.20 -31.27 94.05
CA GLY A 25 41.62 -30.55 92.86
C GLY A 25 43.09 -30.74 92.52
N GLU A 26 43.79 -31.68 93.15
CA GLU A 26 45.17 -32.01 92.81
C GLU A 26 45.21 -32.97 91.62
N VAL A 27 46.02 -32.64 90.61
CA VAL A 27 46.17 -33.47 89.42
C VAL A 27 47.05 -34.67 89.74
N THR A 28 46.44 -35.85 89.83
CA THR A 28 47.11 -37.08 90.28
C THR A 28 47.63 -37.94 89.13
N HIS A 29 46.94 -37.93 87.98
CA HIS A 29 47.28 -38.77 86.82
C HIS A 29 47.04 -38.01 85.51
N GLY A 30 47.80 -38.35 84.47
CA GLY A 30 47.48 -37.87 83.13
C GLY A 30 48.58 -38.05 82.10
N LEU A 31 48.24 -37.67 80.87
CA LEU A 31 49.07 -37.78 79.69
C LEU A 31 49.21 -36.41 79.01
N PRO A 32 50.42 -36.01 78.57
CA PRO A 32 51.72 -36.68 78.72
C PRO A 32 52.24 -36.70 80.18
N PRO A 33 52.98 -37.71 80.64
CA PRO A 33 53.38 -37.85 82.06
C PRO A 33 54.35 -36.77 82.57
N GLU A 34 54.95 -35.99 81.66
CA GLU A 34 56.02 -35.01 81.93
C GLU A 34 55.59 -33.72 82.64
N LEU A 35 54.29 -33.51 82.89
CA LEU A 35 53.81 -32.32 83.60
C LEU A 35 53.73 -32.59 85.11
N SER A 36 54.37 -31.72 85.89
CA SER A 36 54.45 -31.76 87.35
C SER A 36 53.09 -31.64 88.05
N HIS A 37 53.02 -31.99 89.34
CA HIS A 37 51.81 -31.84 90.16
C HIS A 37 51.39 -30.37 90.20
N TYR A 38 50.17 -30.08 89.75
CA TYR A 38 49.55 -28.76 89.86
C TYR A 38 48.10 -28.90 90.30
N SER A 39 47.60 -27.85 90.95
CA SER A 39 46.22 -27.81 91.42
C SER A 39 45.31 -27.13 90.40
N VAL A 40 44.14 -27.72 90.16
CA VAL A 40 43.05 -27.16 89.37
C VAL A 40 41.88 -26.72 90.22
N LEU A 41 42.00 -26.77 91.56
CA LEU A 41 40.93 -26.44 92.51
C LEU A 41 40.32 -25.05 92.26
N GLN A 42 41.16 -24.06 91.93
CA GLN A 42 40.75 -22.67 91.66
C GLN A 42 40.24 -22.45 90.22
N ARG A 43 40.24 -23.47 89.36
CA ARG A 43 39.82 -23.33 87.96
C ARG A 43 38.31 -23.53 87.85
N HIS A 44 37.63 -22.61 87.16
CA HIS A 44 36.17 -22.63 87.00
C HIS A 44 35.62 -23.97 86.46
N TYR A 45 36.31 -24.60 85.51
CA TYR A 45 35.88 -25.88 84.94
C TYR A 45 35.87 -27.02 85.96
N PHE A 46 36.73 -26.99 86.99
CA PHE A 46 36.78 -28.01 88.03
C PHE A 46 35.55 -27.89 88.93
N ALA A 47 35.23 -26.67 89.38
CA ALA A 47 34.02 -26.41 90.17
C ALA A 47 32.73 -26.75 89.40
N GLN A 48 32.64 -26.36 88.12
CA GLN A 48 31.48 -26.63 87.27
C GLN A 48 31.29 -28.14 87.02
N ALA A 49 32.34 -28.85 86.64
CA ALA A 49 32.27 -30.30 86.43
C ALA A 49 32.01 -31.04 87.74
N GLY A 50 32.49 -30.54 88.89
CA GLY A 50 32.22 -31.13 90.19
C GLY A 50 30.75 -31.04 90.61
N GLN A 51 29.97 -30.08 90.12
CA GLN A 51 28.55 -29.91 90.46
C GLN A 51 27.62 -30.52 89.42
N ALA A 52 28.03 -30.61 88.15
CA ALA A 52 27.20 -31.08 87.05
C ALA A 52 27.38 -32.58 86.75
N GLY A 53 26.28 -33.30 86.52
CA GLY A 53 26.29 -34.74 86.16
C GLY A 53 26.66 -35.06 84.70
N GLY A 54 27.09 -34.07 83.90
CA GLY A 54 27.36 -34.22 82.47
C GLY A 54 28.67 -33.54 82.05
N THR A 55 29.12 -33.82 80.81
CA THR A 55 30.32 -33.21 80.23
C THR A 55 30.17 -31.69 80.15
N GLN A 56 31.10 -30.97 80.76
CA GLN A 56 31.19 -29.52 80.74
C GLN A 56 32.31 -29.09 79.80
N VAL A 57 32.08 -28.03 79.04
CA VAL A 57 33.10 -27.40 78.20
C VAL A 57 33.36 -26.00 78.76
N SER A 58 34.61 -25.73 79.13
CA SER A 58 35.01 -24.47 79.73
C SER A 58 34.92 -23.31 78.74
N GLU A 59 34.81 -22.08 79.25
CA GLU A 59 35.22 -20.89 78.49
C GLU A 59 36.70 -21.03 78.02
N PRO A 60 37.12 -20.39 76.91
CA PRO A 60 38.51 -20.40 76.49
C PRO A 60 39.37 -19.72 77.54
N LEU A 61 40.44 -20.41 77.94
CA LEU A 61 41.37 -19.96 78.95
C LEU A 61 42.81 -20.13 78.47
N TYR A 62 43.69 -19.29 79.00
CA TYR A 62 45.12 -19.46 78.81
C TYR A 62 45.64 -20.46 79.85
N SER A 63 46.32 -21.50 79.40
CA SER A 63 46.93 -22.49 80.28
C SER A 63 48.39 -22.15 80.51
N ASP A 64 48.73 -21.79 81.75
CA ASP A 64 50.11 -21.51 82.15
C ASP A 64 51.00 -22.77 82.03
N VAL A 65 50.39 -23.95 82.17
CA VAL A 65 51.07 -25.25 82.07
C VAL A 65 51.45 -25.58 80.63
N PHE A 66 50.60 -25.22 79.66
CA PHE A 66 50.83 -25.52 78.24
C PHE A 66 51.34 -24.30 77.45
N ASN A 67 51.39 -23.13 78.08
CA ASN A 67 51.72 -21.83 77.49
C ASN A 67 50.90 -21.53 76.22
N ASP A 68 49.61 -21.88 76.25
CA ASP A 68 48.74 -21.89 75.07
C ASP A 68 47.26 -21.66 75.45
N TRP A 69 46.47 -21.14 74.51
CA TRP A 69 45.02 -21.03 74.65
C TRP A 69 44.38 -22.40 74.45
N CYS A 70 43.47 -22.75 75.36
CA CYS A 70 42.78 -24.03 75.31
C CYS A 70 41.32 -23.95 75.77
N ILE A 71 40.57 -24.96 75.35
CA ILE A 71 39.26 -25.30 75.87
C ILE A 71 39.41 -26.58 76.68
N VAL A 72 38.83 -26.61 77.88
CA VAL A 72 38.85 -27.79 78.74
C VAL A 72 37.50 -28.47 78.69
N VAL A 73 37.50 -29.75 78.31
CA VAL A 73 36.31 -30.62 78.38
C VAL A 73 36.44 -31.44 79.64
N ALA A 74 35.62 -31.15 80.64
CA ALA A 74 35.70 -31.75 81.97
C ALA A 74 34.44 -32.56 82.29
N ARG A 75 34.60 -33.69 82.97
CA ARG A 75 33.49 -34.52 83.44
C ARG A 75 33.76 -34.99 84.86
N ARG A 76 32.69 -34.99 85.67
CA ARG A 76 32.70 -35.53 87.02
C ARG A 76 33.12 -36.99 87.05
N LEU A 77 34.00 -37.33 88.00
CA LEU A 77 34.38 -38.71 88.32
C LEU A 77 33.67 -39.10 89.63
N ASP A 78 32.72 -40.02 89.52
CA ASP A 78 31.95 -40.52 90.66
C ASP A 78 32.53 -41.83 91.20
N GLY A 79 32.44 -41.99 92.53
CA GLY A 79 32.65 -43.27 93.19
C GLY A 79 31.49 -44.24 92.94
N VAL A 80 31.69 -45.51 93.32
CA VAL A 80 30.65 -46.56 93.22
C VAL A 80 29.40 -46.21 94.05
N ASP A 81 29.56 -45.37 95.06
CA ASP A 81 28.54 -44.82 95.96
C ASP A 81 27.95 -43.47 95.48
N GLY A 82 28.33 -42.97 94.30
CA GLY A 82 27.93 -41.66 93.79
C GLY A 82 28.65 -40.48 94.43
N SER A 83 29.64 -40.72 95.30
CA SER A 83 30.45 -39.67 95.91
C SER A 83 31.35 -38.99 94.87
N PHE A 84 31.60 -37.69 95.05
CA PHE A 84 32.52 -36.96 94.19
C PHE A 84 33.96 -37.40 94.47
N ARG A 85 34.61 -38.04 93.49
CA ARG A 85 36.02 -38.46 93.61
C ARG A 85 36.99 -37.54 92.89
N GLY A 86 36.49 -36.66 92.05
CA GLY A 86 37.30 -35.71 91.29
C GLY A 86 36.76 -35.46 89.90
N VAL A 87 37.61 -35.01 88.99
CA VAL A 87 37.25 -34.63 87.62
C VAL A 87 38.24 -35.23 86.64
N VAL A 88 37.71 -35.88 85.59
CA VAL A 88 38.49 -36.23 84.40
C VAL A 88 38.33 -35.11 83.39
N TYR A 89 39.43 -34.58 82.86
CA TYR A 89 39.37 -33.51 81.88
C TYR A 89 40.37 -33.70 80.74
N ALA A 90 39.92 -33.29 79.55
CA ALA A 90 40.71 -33.23 78.33
C ALA A 90 40.97 -31.77 77.95
N VAL A 91 42.19 -31.48 77.53
CA VAL A 91 42.62 -30.14 77.10
C VAL A 91 42.69 -30.12 75.58
N LEU A 92 41.88 -29.26 74.96
CA LEU A 92 41.86 -29.01 73.53
C LEU A 92 42.61 -27.71 73.25
N SER A 93 43.77 -27.77 72.59
CA SER A 93 44.51 -26.56 72.23
C SER A 93 43.93 -25.88 71.00
N GLN A 94 44.25 -24.60 70.83
CA GLN A 94 43.94 -23.86 69.61
C GLN A 94 44.49 -24.56 68.35
N ASP A 95 45.69 -25.15 68.41
CA ASP A 95 46.31 -25.87 67.28
C ASP A 95 45.46 -27.00 66.72
N HIS A 96 44.66 -27.66 67.57
CA HIS A 96 43.73 -28.67 67.11
C HIS A 96 42.66 -28.04 66.21
N PHE A 97 42.00 -26.98 66.67
CA PHE A 97 40.96 -26.28 65.93
C PHE A 97 41.52 -25.59 64.68
N HIS A 98 42.72 -25.01 64.76
CA HIS A 98 43.39 -24.46 63.59
C HIS A 98 43.57 -25.52 62.49
N ARG A 99 44.11 -26.70 62.84
CA ARG A 99 44.27 -27.82 61.89
C ARG A 99 42.94 -28.37 61.38
N LEU A 100 41.91 -28.37 62.21
CA LEU A 100 40.57 -28.78 61.82
C LEU A 100 39.98 -27.80 60.79
N PHE A 101 40.05 -26.50 61.07
CA PHE A 101 39.49 -25.46 60.21
C PHE A 101 40.29 -25.27 58.92
N ALA A 102 41.62 -25.44 58.94
CA ALA A 102 42.45 -25.38 57.74
C ALA A 102 42.10 -26.47 56.70
N LYS A 103 41.51 -27.58 57.13
CA LYS A 103 41.01 -28.64 56.22
C LYS A 103 39.65 -28.30 55.60
N LEU A 104 38.92 -27.34 56.16
CA LEU A 104 37.62 -26.92 55.67
C LEU A 104 37.84 -25.80 54.65
N SER A 105 37.66 -26.11 53.36
CA SER A 105 37.84 -25.15 52.27
C SER A 105 36.83 -23.99 52.34
N VAL A 106 37.23 -22.86 52.90
CA VAL A 106 36.42 -21.63 53.00
C VAL A 106 36.80 -20.54 51.99
N GLY A 107 37.63 -20.88 51.00
CA GLY A 107 38.12 -19.95 49.97
C GLY A 107 39.35 -19.14 50.40
N GLU A 108 40.01 -18.47 49.45
CA GLU A 108 41.30 -17.76 49.66
C GLU A 108 41.22 -16.62 50.68
N GLN A 109 40.04 -16.03 50.84
CA GLN A 109 39.75 -14.99 51.82
C GLN A 109 38.78 -15.47 52.89
N GLY A 110 38.59 -16.78 53.05
CA GLY A 110 37.67 -17.35 54.02
C GLY A 110 38.17 -17.28 55.46
N ALA A 111 37.25 -17.35 56.41
CA ALA A 111 37.60 -17.50 57.82
C ALA A 111 36.58 -18.35 58.57
N ILE A 112 37.06 -19.12 59.55
CA ILE A 112 36.24 -19.87 60.51
C ILE A 112 36.65 -19.45 61.91
N SER A 113 35.68 -19.21 62.78
CA SER A 113 35.93 -18.98 64.20
C SER A 113 34.95 -19.74 65.08
N LEU A 114 35.42 -20.09 66.26
CA LEU A 114 34.66 -20.73 67.32
C LEU A 114 34.66 -19.79 68.52
N ARG A 115 33.47 -19.42 68.98
CA ARG A 115 33.27 -18.53 70.13
C ARG A 115 32.43 -19.22 71.20
N SER A 116 32.69 -18.92 72.46
CA SER A 116 31.85 -19.40 73.57
C SER A 116 30.50 -18.67 73.64
N GLY A 117 29.63 -19.07 74.58
CA GLY A 117 28.36 -18.41 74.87
C GLY A 117 28.53 -16.94 75.26
N SER A 118 29.62 -16.60 75.96
CA SER A 118 29.98 -15.21 76.27
C SER A 118 30.68 -14.47 75.11
N MET A 119 30.67 -15.07 73.92
CA MET A 119 31.30 -14.57 72.69
C MET A 119 32.82 -14.44 72.77
N ARG A 120 33.50 -15.08 73.74
CA ARG A 120 34.97 -15.13 73.78
C ARG A 120 35.49 -15.97 72.62
N LEU A 121 36.49 -15.46 71.90
CA LEU A 121 37.11 -16.20 70.82
C LEU A 121 37.95 -17.37 71.36
N ALA A 122 37.53 -18.59 71.04
CA ALA A 122 38.18 -19.80 71.51
C ALA A 122 39.12 -20.41 70.48
N ALA A 123 38.75 -20.32 69.20
CA ALA A 123 39.63 -20.68 68.09
C ALA A 123 39.29 -19.86 66.85
N ARG A 124 40.28 -19.64 65.98
CA ARG A 124 40.12 -19.00 64.68
C ARG A 124 41.02 -19.64 63.64
N TYR A 125 40.60 -19.50 62.39
CA TYR A 125 41.37 -19.73 61.18
C TYR A 125 40.97 -18.66 60.17
N SER A 126 41.94 -17.96 59.58
CA SER A 126 41.73 -17.05 58.46
C SER A 126 42.70 -17.46 57.36
N ALA A 127 42.23 -17.64 56.13
CA ALA A 127 43.09 -17.98 55.01
C ALA A 127 44.12 -16.87 54.70
N VAL A 128 43.80 -15.61 55.05
CA VAL A 128 44.65 -14.43 54.84
C VAL A 128 45.75 -14.31 55.89
N ASP A 129 45.48 -14.78 57.12
CA ASP A 129 46.45 -14.80 58.22
C ASP A 129 46.31 -16.11 59.02
N PRO A 130 46.84 -17.23 58.49
CA PRO A 130 46.61 -18.56 59.06
C PRO A 130 47.26 -18.74 60.44
N ALA A 131 48.43 -18.15 60.67
CA ALA A 131 49.19 -18.33 61.91
C ALA A 131 48.73 -17.39 63.06
N SER A 132 47.73 -16.54 62.82
CA SER A 132 47.29 -15.52 63.77
C SER A 132 46.61 -16.10 65.02
N ALA A 133 47.15 -15.76 66.18
CA ALA A 133 46.49 -15.92 67.48
C ALA A 133 45.74 -14.64 67.94
N VAL A 134 45.66 -13.62 67.08
CA VAL A 134 45.11 -12.31 67.45
C VAL A 134 43.63 -12.43 67.86
N GLY A 135 43.28 -11.83 68.99
CA GLY A 135 41.92 -11.73 69.49
C GLY A 135 41.42 -12.94 70.29
N LEU A 136 42.23 -14.00 70.50
CA LEU A 136 41.84 -15.13 71.36
C LEU A 136 41.55 -14.66 72.77
N GLY A 137 40.48 -15.21 73.36
CA GLY A 137 39.93 -14.78 74.64
C GLY A 137 39.18 -13.44 74.59
N GLY A 138 39.31 -12.65 73.54
CA GLY A 138 38.59 -11.39 73.37
C GLY A 138 37.09 -11.59 73.12
N GLN A 139 36.27 -10.68 73.66
CA GLN A 139 34.80 -10.67 73.49
C GLN A 139 34.32 -9.70 72.41
N GLU A 140 35.26 -9.02 71.73
CA GLU A 140 34.92 -8.06 70.70
C GLU A 140 34.25 -8.75 69.51
N ILE A 141 33.04 -8.28 69.19
CA ILE A 141 32.21 -8.71 68.06
C ILE A 141 31.74 -7.49 67.29
N SER A 142 31.53 -7.65 65.98
CA SER A 142 31.01 -6.57 65.13
C SER A 142 29.59 -6.16 65.54
N ALA A 143 29.24 -4.90 65.28
CA ALA A 143 27.88 -4.41 65.54
C ALA A 143 26.81 -5.22 64.78
N ARG A 144 27.14 -5.66 63.55
CA ARG A 144 26.27 -6.53 62.73
C ARG A 144 26.04 -7.90 63.36
N LEU A 145 27.09 -8.55 63.88
CA LEU A 145 26.95 -9.83 64.58
C LEU A 145 26.11 -9.67 65.85
N ARG A 146 26.35 -8.60 66.63
CA ARG A 146 25.56 -8.30 67.83
C ARG A 146 24.07 -8.14 67.52
N GLN A 147 23.74 -7.38 66.47
CA GLN A 147 22.37 -7.20 66.02
C GLN A 147 21.72 -8.52 65.59
N ARG A 148 22.45 -9.38 64.87
CA ARG A 148 21.91 -10.66 64.41
C ARG A 148 21.69 -11.65 65.54
N LEU A 149 22.63 -11.75 66.48
CA LEU A 149 22.48 -12.61 67.66
C LEU A 149 21.31 -12.19 68.55
N GLN A 150 20.96 -10.90 68.58
CA GLN A 150 19.75 -10.42 69.27
C GLN A 150 18.46 -10.85 68.55
N ALA A 151 18.49 -10.95 67.22
CA ALA A 151 17.33 -11.35 66.42
C ALA A 151 17.11 -12.86 66.40
N ASP A 152 18.17 -13.64 66.21
CA ASP A 152 18.15 -15.11 66.29
C ASP A 152 19.47 -15.61 66.93
N PRO A 153 19.47 -15.94 68.23
CA PRO A 153 20.67 -16.42 68.91
C PRO A 153 21.19 -17.78 68.41
N GLN A 154 20.37 -18.57 67.69
CA GLN A 154 20.70 -19.94 67.31
C GLN A 154 21.43 -20.03 65.99
N GLN A 155 21.02 -19.22 65.00
CA GLN A 155 21.66 -19.20 63.69
C GLN A 155 21.36 -17.92 62.91
N GLY A 156 22.19 -17.63 61.92
CA GLY A 156 21.89 -16.56 60.98
C GLY A 156 23.08 -16.25 60.10
N TRP A 157 22.97 -15.16 59.35
CA TRP A 157 24.05 -14.66 58.51
C TRP A 157 24.08 -13.14 58.46
N TYR A 158 25.25 -12.59 58.15
CA TYR A 158 25.48 -11.17 57.97
C TYR A 158 26.67 -10.92 57.04
N MET A 159 26.77 -9.69 56.55
CA MET A 159 27.92 -9.22 55.79
C MET A 159 28.55 -8.04 56.53
N THR A 160 29.85 -8.09 56.75
CA THR A 160 30.61 -7.02 57.40
C THR A 160 32.09 -7.20 57.12
N GLU A 161 32.85 -6.12 57.20
CA GLU A 161 34.31 -6.18 57.37
C GLU A 161 34.65 -6.81 58.72
N THR A 162 35.53 -7.81 58.68
CA THR A 162 35.95 -8.54 59.86
C THR A 162 36.97 -7.70 60.62
N ALA A 163 36.67 -7.31 61.86
CA ALA A 163 37.52 -6.41 62.65
C ALA A 163 38.97 -6.89 62.87
N LEU A 164 39.24 -8.19 62.72
CA LEU A 164 40.54 -8.81 62.96
C LEU A 164 41.50 -8.72 61.77
N ASP A 165 41.00 -8.66 60.53
CA ASP A 165 41.83 -8.67 59.32
C ASP A 165 41.32 -7.74 58.19
N GLY A 166 40.26 -6.98 58.44
CA GLY A 166 39.74 -5.95 57.52
C GLY A 166 39.00 -6.49 56.28
N VAL A 167 38.84 -7.81 56.15
CA VAL A 167 38.22 -8.41 54.95
C VAL A 167 36.70 -8.46 55.11
N GLU A 168 35.97 -7.95 54.11
CA GLU A 168 34.52 -8.10 54.01
C GLU A 168 34.13 -9.54 53.70
N ARG A 169 33.30 -10.12 54.57
CA ARG A 169 32.84 -11.50 54.42
C ARG A 169 31.34 -11.61 54.57
N ILE A 170 30.76 -12.53 53.81
CA ILE A 170 29.44 -13.09 54.10
C ILE A 170 29.66 -14.19 55.12
N VAL A 171 29.28 -13.94 56.38
CA VAL A 171 29.49 -14.83 57.52
C VAL A 171 28.17 -15.46 57.94
N ALA A 172 28.13 -16.77 58.00
CA ALA A 172 27.08 -17.54 58.64
C ALA A 172 27.52 -17.96 60.04
N TYR A 173 26.62 -17.89 61.02
CA TYR A 173 26.86 -18.39 62.37
C TYR A 173 25.79 -19.40 62.78
N ARG A 174 26.19 -20.35 63.62
CA ARG A 174 25.30 -21.35 64.21
C ARG A 174 25.80 -21.79 65.58
N ARG A 175 24.90 -21.84 66.55
CA ARG A 175 25.16 -22.41 67.88
C ARG A 175 25.24 -23.93 67.80
N LEU A 176 26.23 -24.51 68.45
CA LEU A 176 26.45 -25.95 68.48
C LEU A 176 25.42 -26.62 69.40
N PRO A 177 24.64 -27.61 68.93
CA PRO A 177 23.71 -28.34 69.79
C PRO A 177 24.45 -29.03 70.94
N GLY A 178 23.99 -28.82 72.18
CA GLY A 178 24.56 -29.44 73.38
C GLY A 178 25.81 -28.77 73.94
N TYR A 179 26.35 -27.73 73.29
CA TYR A 179 27.53 -26.99 73.76
C TYR A 179 27.26 -25.48 73.77
N ASP A 180 27.81 -24.76 74.75
CA ASP A 180 27.68 -23.31 74.79
C ASP A 180 28.70 -22.60 73.89
N TYR A 181 28.63 -22.91 72.60
CA TYR A 181 29.57 -22.48 71.58
C TYR A 181 28.85 -22.12 70.29
N VAL A 182 29.37 -21.11 69.59
CA VAL A 182 28.90 -20.66 68.27
C VAL A 182 30.05 -20.77 67.28
N VAL A 183 29.80 -21.45 66.16
CA VAL A 183 30.71 -21.49 65.02
C VAL A 183 30.30 -20.42 64.04
N LEU A 184 31.27 -19.67 63.53
CA LEU A 184 31.09 -18.69 62.47
C LEU A 184 31.98 -19.09 61.29
N ALA A 185 31.41 -19.18 60.10
CA ALA A 185 32.13 -19.47 58.86
C ALA A 185 31.79 -18.39 57.83
N GLY A 186 32.81 -17.77 57.24
CA GLY A 186 32.64 -16.68 56.29
C GLY A 186 33.46 -16.85 55.03
N PHE A 187 32.85 -16.44 53.91
CA PHE A 187 33.49 -16.37 52.59
C PHE A 187 33.74 -14.91 52.22
N GLY A 188 34.89 -14.62 51.59
CA GLY A 188 35.18 -13.28 51.08
C GLY A 188 34.20 -12.86 50.00
N THR A 189 33.63 -11.66 50.10
CA THR A 189 32.62 -11.17 49.14
C THR A 189 33.18 -11.12 47.72
N GLN A 190 34.45 -10.73 47.57
CA GLN A 190 35.13 -10.67 46.26
C GLN A 190 35.30 -12.05 45.62
N SER A 191 35.63 -13.10 46.38
CA SER A 191 35.78 -14.45 45.84
C SER A 191 34.45 -15.01 45.30
N TYR A 192 33.32 -14.66 45.93
CA TYR A 192 32.00 -15.04 45.45
C TYR A 192 31.60 -14.27 44.19
N LEU A 193 31.81 -12.94 44.19
CA LEU A 193 31.44 -12.06 43.08
C LEU A 193 32.31 -12.27 41.84
N ALA A 194 33.61 -12.53 42.01
CA ALA A 194 34.55 -12.74 40.91
C ALA A 194 34.51 -14.17 40.33
N GLY A 195 33.97 -15.15 41.07
CA GLY A 195 33.90 -16.54 40.66
C GLY A 195 32.52 -16.96 40.12
N PRO A 196 31.76 -17.82 40.83
CA PRO A 196 30.53 -18.43 40.31
C PRO A 196 29.48 -17.42 39.84
N TRP A 197 29.36 -16.29 40.53
CA TRP A 197 28.35 -15.29 40.22
C TRP A 197 28.57 -14.63 38.85
N ALA A 198 29.82 -14.28 38.51
CA ALA A 198 30.13 -13.64 37.24
C ALA A 198 29.91 -14.58 36.05
N GLU A 199 30.28 -15.86 36.20
CA GLU A 199 30.05 -16.89 35.17
C GLU A 199 28.55 -17.11 34.92
N ASP A 200 27.76 -17.22 35.99
CA ASP A 200 26.31 -17.39 35.88
C ASP A 200 25.64 -16.15 35.29
N ALA A 201 26.06 -14.95 35.72
CA ALA A 201 25.57 -13.70 35.16
C ALA A 201 25.83 -13.64 33.64
N LEU A 202 27.04 -14.00 33.18
CA LEU A 202 27.36 -14.02 31.75
C LEU A 202 26.48 -15.00 30.97
N ARG A 203 26.23 -16.20 31.52
CA ARG A 203 25.33 -17.20 30.92
C ARG A 203 23.89 -16.68 30.80
N TYR A 204 23.36 -16.07 31.86
CA TYR A 204 22.01 -15.51 31.85
C TYR A 204 21.87 -14.33 30.89
N TRP A 205 22.88 -13.44 30.83
CA TRP A 205 22.91 -12.36 29.86
C TRP A 205 22.99 -12.87 28.42
N GLY A 206 23.79 -13.92 28.17
CA GLY A 206 23.87 -14.58 26.87
C GLY A 206 22.53 -15.19 26.44
N PHE A 207 21.84 -15.91 27.33
CA PHE A 207 20.52 -16.47 27.06
C PHE A 207 19.48 -15.38 26.80
N THR A 208 19.48 -14.31 27.61
CA THR A 208 18.58 -13.17 27.43
C THR A 208 18.80 -12.49 26.08
N GLY A 209 20.06 -12.26 25.70
CA GLY A 209 20.42 -11.71 24.40
C GLY A 209 19.96 -12.59 23.23
N LEU A 210 20.12 -13.91 23.33
CA LEU A 210 19.65 -14.86 22.33
C LEU A 210 18.13 -14.79 22.14
N VAL A 211 17.36 -14.76 23.24
CA VAL A 211 15.90 -14.64 23.19
C VAL A 211 15.47 -13.33 22.53
N LEU A 212 16.11 -12.20 22.87
CA LEU A 212 15.82 -10.90 22.26
C LEU A 212 16.12 -10.89 20.75
N VAL A 213 17.22 -11.52 20.32
CA VAL A 213 17.57 -11.66 18.90
C VAL A 213 16.54 -12.50 18.16
N LEU A 214 16.09 -13.63 18.73
CA LEU A 214 15.04 -14.45 18.12
C LEU A 214 13.71 -13.70 18.00
N ILE A 215 13.33 -12.94 19.02
CA ILE A 215 12.13 -12.08 18.99
C ILE A 215 12.27 -11.01 17.89
N ALA A 216 13.44 -10.37 17.76
CA ALA A 216 13.69 -9.37 16.73
C ALA A 216 13.61 -9.98 15.32
N ILE A 217 14.23 -11.14 15.09
CA ILE A 217 14.18 -11.86 13.81
C ILE A 217 12.73 -12.25 13.48
N GLY A 218 11.99 -12.82 14.45
CA GLY A 218 10.59 -13.17 14.30
C GLY A 218 9.72 -11.96 13.96
N SER A 219 9.94 -10.83 14.64
CA SER A 219 9.22 -9.57 14.40
C SER A 219 9.48 -9.02 12.99
N VAL A 220 10.75 -9.03 12.54
CA VAL A 220 11.11 -8.61 11.17
C VAL A 220 10.50 -9.53 10.12
N PHE A 221 10.51 -10.85 10.37
CA PHE A 221 9.90 -11.83 9.48
C PHE A 221 8.39 -11.61 9.36
N LEU A 222 7.68 -11.50 10.48
CA LEU A 222 6.24 -11.23 10.51
C LEU A 222 5.90 -9.90 9.83
N TYR A 223 6.66 -8.84 10.10
CA TYR A 223 6.47 -7.55 9.44
C TYR A 223 6.65 -7.65 7.91
N ARG A 224 7.69 -8.36 7.44
CA ARG A 224 7.92 -8.59 6.01
C ARG A 224 6.81 -9.42 5.38
N GLN A 225 6.33 -10.46 6.06
CA GLN A 225 5.23 -11.31 5.60
C GLN A 225 3.93 -10.51 5.48
N HIS A 226 3.57 -9.76 6.51
CA HIS A 226 2.41 -8.88 6.52
C HIS A 226 2.49 -7.86 5.40
N ARG A 227 3.63 -7.19 5.23
CA ARG A 227 3.85 -6.21 4.15
C ARG A 227 3.72 -6.85 2.76
N ARG A 228 4.13 -8.12 2.59
CA ARG A 228 3.95 -8.87 1.34
C ARG A 228 2.49 -9.18 1.05
N GLN A 229 1.73 -9.61 2.06
CA GLN A 229 0.29 -9.87 1.95
C GLN A 229 -0.49 -8.60 1.58
N TYR A 230 -0.20 -7.49 2.24
CA TYR A 230 -0.83 -6.20 1.94
C TYR A 230 -0.57 -5.75 0.50
N ARG A 231 0.65 -5.90 -0.02
CA ARG A 231 0.98 -5.56 -1.41
C ARG A 231 0.16 -6.37 -2.40
N ILE A 232 0.07 -7.69 -2.19
CA ILE A 232 -0.68 -8.59 -3.08
C ILE A 232 -2.18 -8.22 -3.04
N ALA A 233 -2.75 -8.02 -1.85
CA ALA A 233 -4.15 -7.64 -1.70
C ALA A 233 -4.45 -6.28 -2.36
N SER A 234 -3.59 -5.29 -2.16
CA SER A 234 -3.76 -3.97 -2.78
C SER A 234 -3.64 -4.01 -4.31
N TYR A 235 -2.76 -4.86 -4.84
CA TYR A 235 -2.59 -5.02 -6.28
C TYR A 235 -3.82 -5.71 -6.89
N ALA A 236 -4.31 -6.78 -6.27
CA ALA A 236 -5.53 -7.45 -6.69
C ALA A 236 -6.75 -6.51 -6.65
N ALA A 237 -6.90 -5.72 -5.57
CA ALA A 237 -8.00 -4.74 -5.45
C ALA A 237 -7.87 -3.57 -6.44
N ARG A 238 -6.65 -3.20 -6.85
CA ARG A 238 -6.43 -2.19 -7.89
C ARG A 238 -6.78 -2.75 -9.26
N LEU A 239 -6.32 -3.96 -9.59
CA LEU A 239 -6.62 -4.62 -10.86
C LEU A 239 -8.13 -4.86 -11.03
N ALA A 240 -8.81 -5.28 -9.97
CA ALA A 240 -10.26 -5.43 -9.95
C ALA A 240 -11.00 -4.09 -10.17
N ARG A 241 -10.51 -2.99 -9.58
CA ARG A 241 -11.08 -1.65 -9.82
C ARG A 241 -10.82 -1.15 -11.23
N GLU A 242 -9.62 -1.34 -11.77
CA GLU A 242 -9.29 -0.97 -13.15
C GLU A 242 -10.15 -1.76 -14.14
N GLN A 243 -10.34 -3.07 -13.92
CA GLN A 243 -11.23 -3.90 -14.74
C GLN A 243 -12.69 -3.44 -14.64
N ASN A 244 -13.20 -3.16 -13.44
CA ASN A 244 -14.55 -2.65 -13.27
C ASN A 244 -14.74 -1.27 -13.91
N LEU A 245 -13.79 -0.35 -13.80
CA LEU A 245 -13.86 0.97 -14.45
C LEU A 245 -13.77 0.88 -15.98
N MET A 246 -13.05 -0.10 -16.52
CA MET A 246 -13.06 -0.37 -17.97
C MET A 246 -14.41 -0.91 -18.45
N LEU A 247 -15.12 -1.69 -17.62
CA LEU A 247 -16.42 -2.29 -17.95
C LEU A 247 -17.60 -1.35 -17.63
N ASP A 248 -17.49 -0.51 -16.60
CA ASP A 248 -18.47 0.51 -16.17
C ASP A 248 -18.24 1.86 -16.87
N ASN A 249 -17.76 1.84 -18.10
CA ASN A 249 -17.71 3.05 -18.91
C ASN A 249 -19.09 3.31 -19.53
N ASP A 250 -19.59 4.54 -19.46
CA ASP A 250 -20.90 4.92 -20.00
C ASP A 250 -20.99 4.92 -21.53
N LEU A 251 -19.85 4.97 -22.24
CA LEU A 251 -19.78 5.17 -23.68
C LEU A 251 -19.73 3.89 -24.51
N VAL A 252 -19.12 2.83 -23.98
CA VAL A 252 -18.90 1.57 -24.75
C VAL A 252 -19.77 0.47 -24.16
N GLY A 253 -20.79 0.09 -24.90
CA GLY A 253 -21.61 -1.07 -24.56
C GLY A 253 -20.83 -2.35 -24.85
N MET A 254 -20.61 -3.19 -23.84
CA MET A 254 -20.01 -4.51 -24.01
C MET A 254 -21.03 -5.59 -23.68
N MET A 255 -21.15 -6.60 -24.53
CA MET A 255 -22.00 -7.76 -24.29
C MET A 255 -21.32 -9.05 -24.71
N ARG A 256 -21.55 -10.11 -23.94
CA ARG A 256 -21.19 -11.48 -24.31
C ARG A 256 -22.39 -12.14 -24.96
N VAL A 257 -22.16 -12.76 -26.10
CA VAL A 257 -23.19 -13.41 -26.91
C VAL A 257 -22.79 -14.87 -27.12
N ARG A 258 -23.72 -15.79 -26.84
CA ARG A 258 -23.60 -17.21 -27.16
C ARG A 258 -24.74 -17.61 -28.08
N ASP A 259 -24.46 -18.25 -29.21
CA ASP A 259 -25.49 -18.69 -30.17
C ASP A 259 -26.48 -17.57 -30.55
N ARG A 260 -25.96 -16.36 -30.77
CA ARG A 260 -26.72 -15.11 -31.02
C ARG A 260 -27.65 -14.66 -29.89
N GLN A 261 -27.52 -15.21 -28.68
CA GLN A 261 -28.25 -14.80 -27.48
C GLN A 261 -27.34 -14.04 -26.52
N ILE A 262 -27.86 -12.96 -25.94
CA ILE A 262 -27.09 -12.09 -25.02
C ILE A 262 -27.00 -12.78 -23.65
N CYS A 263 -25.80 -13.19 -23.25
CA CYS A 263 -25.59 -13.85 -21.95
C CYS A 263 -25.29 -12.87 -20.82
N TRP A 264 -24.64 -11.75 -21.16
CA TRP A 264 -24.22 -10.71 -20.24
C TRP A 264 -24.06 -9.41 -21.02
N ALA A 265 -24.40 -8.29 -20.41
CA ALA A 265 -24.18 -6.97 -20.97
C ALA A 265 -23.81 -6.00 -19.84
N ASN A 266 -22.91 -5.06 -20.10
CA ASN A 266 -22.58 -4.02 -19.14
C ASN A 266 -23.70 -2.95 -19.07
N PRO A 267 -23.69 -2.07 -18.06
CA PRO A 267 -24.68 -1.00 -17.92
C PRO A 267 -24.78 -0.04 -19.12
N ALA A 268 -23.71 0.09 -19.91
CA ALA A 268 -23.76 0.92 -21.12
C ALA A 268 -24.67 0.33 -22.21
N VAL A 269 -24.69 -0.99 -22.43
CA VAL A 269 -25.63 -1.59 -23.39
C VAL A 269 -27.09 -1.32 -23.00
N VAL A 270 -27.42 -1.44 -21.71
CA VAL A 270 -28.74 -1.16 -21.14
C VAL A 270 -29.16 0.29 -21.47
N ARG A 271 -28.26 1.27 -21.26
CA ARG A 271 -28.54 2.68 -21.56
C ARG A 271 -28.61 2.99 -23.05
N ILE A 272 -27.66 2.47 -23.83
CA ILE A 272 -27.55 2.73 -25.27
C ILE A 272 -28.77 2.16 -26.00
N LEU A 273 -29.16 0.92 -25.72
CA LEU A 273 -30.30 0.28 -26.36
C LEU A 273 -31.64 0.60 -25.68
N GLY A 274 -31.63 1.02 -24.41
CA GLY A 274 -32.84 1.38 -23.65
C GLY A 274 -33.64 0.20 -23.10
N TYR A 275 -33.14 -1.04 -23.23
CA TYR A 275 -33.75 -2.23 -22.64
C TYR A 275 -33.24 -2.46 -21.22
N SER A 276 -34.09 -2.97 -20.33
CA SER A 276 -33.66 -3.40 -18.99
C SER A 276 -32.68 -4.57 -19.07
N GLU A 277 -31.84 -4.73 -18.04
CA GLU A 277 -30.89 -5.86 -17.95
C GLU A 277 -31.60 -7.21 -18.04
N GLU A 278 -32.76 -7.33 -17.38
CA GLU A 278 -33.60 -8.52 -17.40
C GLU A 278 -34.15 -8.84 -18.80
N ALA A 279 -34.50 -7.81 -19.59
CA ALA A 279 -34.99 -7.98 -20.95
C ALA A 279 -33.88 -8.35 -21.94
N LEU A 280 -32.63 -7.93 -21.67
CA LEU A 280 -31.48 -8.27 -22.51
C LEU A 280 -30.98 -9.68 -22.22
N ARG A 281 -31.00 -10.12 -20.96
CA ARG A 281 -30.43 -11.41 -20.56
C ARG A 281 -31.20 -12.60 -21.17
N GLY A 282 -30.53 -13.39 -21.99
CA GLY A 282 -31.07 -14.53 -22.71
C GLY A 282 -31.81 -14.17 -24.00
N ALA A 283 -31.99 -12.89 -24.30
CA ALA A 283 -32.71 -12.46 -25.49
C ALA A 283 -31.83 -12.59 -26.75
N PRO A 284 -32.42 -12.88 -27.92
CA PRO A 284 -31.69 -12.91 -29.18
C PRO A 284 -31.23 -11.50 -29.57
N THR A 285 -30.02 -11.36 -30.10
CA THR A 285 -29.50 -10.06 -30.57
C THR A 285 -30.39 -9.40 -31.62
N ARG A 286 -31.29 -10.18 -32.25
CA ARG A 286 -32.36 -9.73 -33.15
C ARG A 286 -33.15 -8.54 -32.60
N LEU A 287 -33.35 -8.47 -31.28
CA LEU A 287 -34.11 -7.40 -30.62
C LEU A 287 -33.56 -5.99 -30.95
N ALA A 288 -32.25 -5.89 -31.17
CA ALA A 288 -31.56 -4.63 -31.42
C ALA A 288 -31.51 -4.26 -32.92
N TYR A 289 -31.92 -5.15 -33.83
CA TYR A 289 -31.89 -4.87 -35.26
C TYR A 289 -33.20 -4.25 -35.74
N LYS A 290 -33.10 -3.25 -36.62
CA LYS A 290 -34.27 -2.54 -37.18
C LYS A 290 -35.19 -3.43 -38.02
N ASP A 291 -34.63 -4.39 -38.75
CA ASP A 291 -35.36 -5.31 -39.64
C ASP A 291 -34.68 -6.68 -39.72
N ASP A 292 -35.39 -7.67 -40.27
CA ASP A 292 -34.88 -9.04 -40.43
C ASP A 292 -33.72 -9.10 -41.43
N ASP A 293 -33.80 -8.33 -42.51
CA ASP A 293 -32.78 -8.31 -43.56
C ASP A 293 -31.41 -7.88 -43.01
N SER A 294 -31.39 -6.85 -42.16
CA SER A 294 -30.19 -6.35 -41.50
C SER A 294 -29.66 -7.37 -40.50
N TYR A 295 -30.54 -8.01 -39.73
CA TYR A 295 -30.15 -9.08 -38.80
C TYR A 295 -29.52 -10.28 -39.51
N GLN A 296 -30.06 -10.69 -40.65
CA GLN A 296 -29.54 -11.82 -41.42
C GLN A 296 -28.25 -11.46 -42.14
N ARG A 297 -28.21 -10.32 -42.84
CA ARG A 297 -27.04 -9.84 -43.57
C ARG A 297 -25.84 -9.62 -42.66
N VAL A 298 -26.03 -8.88 -41.56
CA VAL A 298 -24.95 -8.60 -40.61
C VAL A 298 -24.56 -9.88 -39.88
N GLY A 299 -25.51 -10.73 -39.50
CA GLY A 299 -25.21 -12.02 -38.89
C GLY A 299 -24.34 -12.91 -39.78
N ALA A 300 -24.71 -13.08 -41.05
CA ALA A 300 -23.97 -13.91 -42.00
C ALA A 300 -22.52 -13.43 -42.15
N LEU A 301 -22.31 -12.12 -42.34
CA LEU A 301 -20.98 -11.53 -42.45
C LEU A 301 -20.19 -11.63 -41.14
N ALA A 302 -20.83 -11.29 -40.02
CA ALA A 302 -20.23 -11.27 -38.70
C ALA A 302 -19.70 -12.64 -38.28
N TYR A 303 -20.56 -13.65 -38.28
CA TYR A 303 -20.19 -14.98 -37.78
C TYR A 303 -19.24 -15.70 -38.73
N ALA A 304 -19.32 -15.46 -40.05
CA ALA A 304 -18.31 -15.96 -40.98
C ALA A 304 -16.93 -15.36 -40.70
N ALA A 305 -16.85 -14.03 -40.50
CA ALA A 305 -15.59 -13.35 -40.18
C ALA A 305 -15.04 -13.72 -38.79
N LEU A 306 -15.91 -13.89 -37.78
CA LEU A 306 -15.50 -14.33 -36.45
C LEU A 306 -14.88 -15.74 -36.48
N GLN A 307 -15.40 -16.65 -37.29
CA GLN A 307 -14.83 -18.00 -37.45
C GLN A 307 -13.51 -17.98 -38.24
N ALA A 308 -13.41 -17.14 -39.28
CA ALA A 308 -12.23 -17.08 -40.14
C ALA A 308 -11.06 -16.28 -39.54
N GLU A 309 -11.34 -15.12 -38.95
CA GLU A 309 -10.34 -14.13 -38.53
C GLU A 309 -10.35 -13.85 -37.02
N GLY A 310 -11.32 -14.40 -36.27
CA GLY A 310 -11.47 -14.16 -34.83
C GLY A 310 -12.03 -12.79 -34.46
N ARG A 311 -12.28 -11.90 -35.44
CA ARG A 311 -12.76 -10.53 -35.22
C ARG A 311 -13.66 -10.05 -36.36
N PHE A 312 -14.55 -9.10 -36.07
CA PHE A 312 -15.41 -8.46 -37.04
C PHE A 312 -15.72 -7.03 -36.61
N ARG A 313 -15.83 -6.11 -37.58
CA ARG A 313 -16.27 -4.73 -37.30
C ARG A 313 -17.22 -4.26 -38.39
N THR A 314 -18.27 -3.55 -38.01
CA THR A 314 -19.25 -2.98 -38.95
C THR A 314 -19.96 -1.77 -38.37
N GLN A 315 -20.45 -0.89 -39.22
CA GLN A 315 -21.37 0.19 -38.83
C GLN A 315 -22.78 -0.18 -39.31
N VAL A 316 -23.74 -0.22 -38.40
CA VAL A 316 -25.12 -0.63 -38.68
C VAL A 316 -26.10 0.22 -37.89
N GLN A 317 -27.26 0.48 -38.48
CA GLN A 317 -28.38 1.06 -37.75
C GLN A 317 -29.06 0.00 -36.89
N LEU A 318 -29.02 0.21 -35.59
CA LEU A 318 -29.77 -0.57 -34.61
C LEU A 318 -31.03 0.18 -34.20
N ARG A 319 -31.97 -0.54 -33.61
CA ARG A 319 -33.22 -0.01 -33.07
C ARG A 319 -33.25 -0.18 -31.56
N THR A 320 -33.43 0.93 -30.87
CA THR A 320 -33.56 1.01 -29.42
C THR A 320 -34.97 0.61 -28.95
N ALA A 321 -35.16 0.42 -27.65
CA ALA A 321 -36.44 0.03 -27.05
C ALA A 321 -37.57 1.05 -27.30
N ASP A 322 -37.23 2.34 -27.42
CA ASP A 322 -38.14 3.43 -27.78
C ASP A 322 -38.33 3.61 -29.31
N GLN A 323 -37.96 2.59 -30.10
CA GLN A 323 -38.13 2.52 -31.55
C GLN A 323 -37.31 3.55 -32.36
N ARG A 324 -36.30 4.19 -31.77
CA ARG A 324 -35.39 5.06 -32.51
C ARG A 324 -34.35 4.24 -33.28
N GLU A 325 -34.06 4.67 -34.49
CA GLU A 325 -32.92 4.15 -35.26
C GLU A 325 -31.67 4.94 -34.91
N VAL A 326 -30.61 4.23 -34.55
CA VAL A 326 -29.35 4.82 -34.08
C VAL A 326 -28.20 4.12 -34.79
N TRP A 327 -27.27 4.89 -35.35
CA TRP A 327 -26.06 4.34 -35.93
C TRP A 327 -25.11 3.82 -34.85
N MET A 328 -24.72 2.56 -34.99
CA MET A 328 -23.81 1.88 -34.07
C MET A 328 -22.58 1.37 -34.81
N ASP A 329 -21.41 1.62 -34.23
CA ASP A 329 -20.17 0.93 -34.59
C ASP A 329 -20.04 -0.32 -33.71
N LEU A 330 -20.16 -1.49 -34.35
CA LEU A 330 -20.11 -2.79 -33.69
C LEU A 330 -18.76 -3.44 -33.95
N SER A 331 -18.11 -3.91 -32.89
CA SER A 331 -16.88 -4.72 -32.98
C SER A 331 -17.07 -6.02 -32.21
N GLY A 332 -16.97 -7.16 -32.89
CA GLY A 332 -17.04 -8.49 -32.31
C GLY A 332 -15.67 -9.17 -32.27
N ALA A 333 -15.40 -9.96 -31.23
CA ALA A 333 -14.27 -10.88 -31.16
C ALA A 333 -14.71 -12.26 -30.65
N ALA A 334 -14.16 -13.32 -31.22
CA ALA A 334 -14.50 -14.70 -30.83
C ALA A 334 -13.81 -15.07 -29.51
N LEU A 335 -14.54 -15.72 -28.61
CA LEU A 335 -14.02 -16.32 -27.38
C LEU A 335 -13.92 -17.85 -27.53
N SER A 336 -14.86 -18.45 -28.25
CA SER A 336 -14.89 -19.86 -28.64
C SER A 336 -15.73 -20.02 -29.92
N GLU A 337 -15.98 -21.26 -30.38
CA GLU A 337 -16.79 -21.51 -31.58
C GLU A 337 -18.23 -20.97 -31.46
N SER A 338 -18.82 -20.96 -30.26
CA SER A 338 -20.19 -20.51 -30.02
C SER A 338 -20.31 -19.21 -29.23
N GLU A 339 -19.20 -18.71 -28.66
CA GLU A 339 -19.17 -17.49 -27.85
C GLU A 339 -18.37 -16.35 -28.47
N SER A 340 -18.91 -15.15 -28.35
CA SER A 340 -18.25 -13.91 -28.78
C SER A 340 -18.48 -12.78 -27.79
N ILE A 341 -17.56 -11.83 -27.75
CA ILE A 341 -17.73 -10.54 -27.09
C ILE A 341 -17.96 -9.47 -28.14
N TRP A 342 -18.93 -8.61 -27.90
CA TRP A 342 -19.33 -7.52 -28.78
C TRP A 342 -19.23 -6.21 -28.04
N MET A 343 -18.59 -5.24 -28.68
CA MET A 343 -18.56 -3.84 -28.26
C MET A 343 -19.44 -3.03 -29.21
N MET A 344 -20.18 -2.07 -28.69
CA MET A 344 -20.99 -1.12 -29.43
C MET A 344 -20.70 0.31 -28.99
N VAL A 345 -20.59 1.21 -29.95
CA VAL A 345 -20.46 2.65 -29.73
C VAL A 345 -21.52 3.37 -30.54
N ASP A 346 -22.28 4.25 -29.88
CA ASP A 346 -23.23 5.14 -30.54
C ASP A 346 -22.46 6.21 -31.34
N ILE A 347 -22.63 6.19 -32.66
CA ILE A 347 -22.00 7.12 -33.59
C ILE A 347 -23.04 8.00 -34.30
N ASP A 348 -24.27 8.06 -33.82
CA ASP A 348 -25.37 8.77 -34.47
C ASP A 348 -25.12 10.29 -34.52
N LYS A 349 -24.60 10.86 -33.43
CA LYS A 349 -24.18 12.28 -33.41
C LYS A 349 -23.08 12.57 -34.41
N LEU A 350 -22.12 11.65 -34.54
CA LEU A 350 -21.02 11.79 -35.49
C LEU A 350 -21.56 11.76 -36.92
N LYS A 351 -22.42 10.77 -37.25
CA LYS A 351 -23.02 10.65 -38.58
C LYS A 351 -23.85 11.86 -38.98
N ARG A 352 -24.71 12.36 -38.08
CA ARG A 352 -25.49 13.58 -38.34
C ARG A 352 -24.59 14.82 -38.53
N SER A 353 -23.49 14.90 -37.78
CA SER A 353 -22.53 15.99 -37.95
C SER A 353 -21.76 15.89 -39.27
N GLU A 354 -21.40 14.68 -39.69
CA GLU A 354 -20.77 14.43 -41.00
C GLU A 354 -21.71 14.82 -42.15
N GLU A 355 -22.98 14.40 -42.08
CA GLU A 355 -24.00 14.75 -43.07
C GLU A 355 -24.25 16.25 -43.13
N LEU A 356 -24.38 16.91 -41.97
CA LEU A 356 -24.56 18.37 -41.91
C LEU A 356 -23.33 19.11 -42.44
N ALA A 357 -22.12 18.66 -42.10
CA ALA A 357 -20.89 19.25 -42.59
C ALA A 357 -20.76 19.11 -44.11
N GLN A 358 -21.12 17.95 -44.66
CA GLN A 358 -21.17 17.73 -46.11
C GLN A 358 -22.20 18.65 -46.77
N HIS A 359 -23.38 18.79 -46.19
CA HIS A 359 -24.42 19.69 -46.71
C HIS A 359 -23.95 21.16 -46.71
N LEU A 360 -23.38 21.64 -45.60
CA LEU A 360 -22.85 23.01 -45.50
C LEU A 360 -21.63 23.25 -46.41
N ALA A 361 -20.85 22.21 -46.71
CA ALA A 361 -19.71 22.29 -47.62
C ALA A 361 -20.12 22.41 -49.09
N LEU A 362 -21.34 21.98 -49.46
CA LEU A 362 -21.81 21.89 -50.85
C LEU A 362 -23.00 22.82 -51.17
N HIS A 363 -23.67 23.37 -50.16
CA HIS A 363 -24.81 24.27 -50.34
C HIS A 363 -24.57 25.66 -49.77
N ASP A 364 -25.19 26.68 -50.38
CA ASP A 364 -25.19 28.05 -49.86
C ASP A 364 -26.13 28.11 -48.63
N PRO A 365 -25.64 28.51 -47.44
CA PRO A 365 -26.42 28.45 -46.21
C PRO A 365 -27.63 29.40 -46.18
N LEU A 366 -27.62 30.44 -47.02
CA LEU A 366 -28.72 31.40 -47.08
C LEU A 366 -29.86 30.92 -47.99
N THR A 367 -29.53 30.48 -49.21
CA THR A 367 -30.53 30.14 -50.24
C THR A 367 -30.84 28.64 -50.32
N GLY A 368 -30.00 27.78 -49.74
CA GLY A 368 -30.10 26.32 -49.83
C GLY A 368 -29.78 25.75 -51.23
N LEU A 369 -29.38 26.61 -52.17
CA LEU A 369 -28.93 26.21 -53.51
C LEU A 369 -27.54 25.58 -53.44
N ALA A 370 -27.06 25.02 -54.55
CA ALA A 370 -25.66 24.62 -54.66
C ALA A 370 -24.75 25.84 -54.40
N ASN A 371 -23.65 25.65 -53.70
CA ASN A 371 -22.61 26.68 -53.62
C ASN A 371 -21.67 26.57 -54.83
N ARG A 372 -20.69 27.48 -54.90
CA ARG A 372 -19.67 27.47 -55.97
C ARG A 372 -19.00 26.12 -56.18
N ARG A 373 -18.66 25.42 -55.10
CA ARG A 373 -17.99 24.11 -55.16
C ARG A 373 -18.89 23.05 -55.81
N LEU A 374 -20.12 22.88 -55.33
CA LEU A 374 -21.05 21.90 -55.92
C LEU A 374 -21.42 22.26 -57.37
N PHE A 375 -21.50 23.56 -57.69
CA PHE A 375 -21.71 24.01 -59.05
C PHE A 375 -20.57 23.61 -59.99
N GLU A 376 -19.32 23.80 -59.60
CA GLU A 376 -18.14 23.40 -60.37
C GLU A 376 -18.11 21.87 -60.58
N GLU A 377 -18.45 21.08 -59.56
CA GLU A 377 -18.59 19.62 -59.66
C GLU A 377 -19.67 19.25 -60.70
N HIS A 378 -20.85 19.88 -60.64
CA HIS A 378 -21.92 19.68 -61.62
C HIS A 378 -21.54 20.15 -63.04
N LEU A 379 -20.77 21.23 -63.17
CA LEU A 379 -20.29 21.74 -64.46
C LEU A 379 -19.34 20.74 -65.11
N GLN A 380 -18.38 20.22 -64.36
CA GLN A 380 -17.45 19.20 -64.87
C GLN A 380 -18.18 17.92 -65.28
N LEU A 381 -19.12 17.44 -64.46
CA LEU A 381 -19.95 16.27 -64.78
C LEU A 381 -20.82 16.52 -66.02
N GLY A 382 -21.42 17.70 -66.12
CA GLY A 382 -22.22 18.12 -67.26
C GLY A 382 -21.41 18.18 -68.56
N LEU A 383 -20.22 18.77 -68.53
CA LEU A 383 -19.30 18.83 -69.67
C LEU A 383 -18.86 17.44 -70.13
N ALA A 384 -18.46 16.57 -69.19
CA ALA A 384 -18.09 15.19 -69.49
C ALA A 384 -19.26 14.40 -70.09
N HIS A 385 -20.47 14.65 -69.62
CA HIS A 385 -21.69 14.04 -70.17
C HIS A 385 -22.00 14.56 -71.58
N ALA A 386 -21.89 15.88 -71.81
CA ALA A 386 -22.12 16.51 -73.10
C ALA A 386 -21.13 16.00 -74.18
N GLN A 387 -19.84 15.91 -73.83
CA GLN A 387 -18.80 15.35 -74.70
C GLN A 387 -19.06 13.89 -75.07
N ARG A 388 -19.52 13.08 -74.11
CA ARG A 388 -19.78 11.64 -74.33
C ARG A 388 -21.04 11.37 -75.15
N THR A 389 -22.11 12.12 -74.91
CA THR A 389 -23.42 11.88 -75.52
C THR A 389 -23.61 12.67 -76.82
N GLY A 390 -22.85 13.75 -77.00
CA GLY A 390 -23.00 14.68 -78.10
C GLY A 390 -24.18 15.64 -77.95
N HIS A 391 -24.85 15.64 -76.79
CA HIS A 391 -25.88 16.63 -76.44
C HIS A 391 -25.24 17.83 -75.76
N GLY A 392 -25.58 19.04 -76.20
CA GLY A 392 -25.06 20.30 -75.70
C GLY A 392 -25.54 20.63 -74.28
N MET A 393 -24.87 21.61 -73.69
CA MET A 393 -25.26 22.23 -72.43
C MET A 393 -25.14 23.74 -72.53
N ALA A 394 -25.89 24.46 -71.69
CA ALA A 394 -25.74 25.90 -71.54
C ALA A 394 -25.41 26.25 -70.09
N LEU A 395 -24.38 27.08 -69.89
CA LEU A 395 -24.07 27.72 -68.63
C LEU A 395 -24.64 29.14 -68.66
N CYS A 396 -25.40 29.47 -67.64
CA CYS A 396 -25.96 30.79 -67.46
C CYS A 396 -25.37 31.41 -66.19
N TYR A 397 -24.79 32.60 -66.32
CA TYR A 397 -24.24 33.39 -65.22
C TYR A 397 -25.09 34.63 -65.03
N MET A 398 -25.44 34.98 -63.80
CA MET A 398 -26.39 36.04 -63.49
C MET A 398 -25.93 36.86 -62.29
N ASP A 399 -26.18 38.17 -62.38
CA ASP A 399 -26.03 39.10 -61.27
C ASP A 399 -27.31 39.94 -61.11
N LEU A 400 -27.68 40.22 -59.86
CA LEU A 400 -28.90 40.99 -59.55
C LEU A 400 -28.69 42.49 -59.69
N ASP A 401 -29.36 43.07 -60.68
CA ASP A 401 -29.35 44.51 -60.90
C ASP A 401 -30.13 45.23 -59.79
N GLY A 402 -29.47 46.15 -59.11
CA GLY A 402 -30.09 46.97 -58.07
C GLY A 402 -30.16 46.31 -56.69
N PHE A 403 -29.44 45.20 -56.47
CA PHE A 403 -29.39 44.54 -55.17
C PHE A 403 -28.75 45.40 -54.07
N LYS A 404 -27.62 46.06 -54.36
CA LYS A 404 -26.93 46.91 -53.37
C LYS A 404 -27.82 48.03 -52.78
N PRO A 405 -28.58 48.81 -53.58
CA PRO A 405 -29.57 49.75 -53.05
C PRO A 405 -30.62 49.13 -52.11
N VAL A 406 -30.99 47.86 -52.28
CA VAL A 406 -31.91 47.18 -51.36
C VAL A 406 -31.26 47.02 -49.99
N ASN A 407 -30.01 46.53 -49.95
CA ASN A 407 -29.24 46.42 -48.71
C ASN A 407 -29.04 47.79 -48.04
N ASP A 408 -28.66 48.80 -48.81
CA ASP A 408 -28.36 50.14 -48.30
C ASP A 408 -29.61 50.82 -47.70
N ARG A 409 -30.80 50.53 -48.25
CA ARG A 409 -32.07 51.17 -47.84
C ARG A 409 -32.87 50.39 -46.80
N HIS A 410 -32.85 49.07 -46.86
CA HIS A 410 -33.70 48.19 -46.07
C HIS A 410 -32.91 47.25 -45.13
N GLY A 411 -31.58 47.34 -45.15
CA GLY A 411 -30.69 46.50 -44.33
C GLY A 411 -30.35 45.17 -44.98
N HIS A 412 -29.31 44.52 -44.44
CA HIS A 412 -28.82 43.23 -44.97
C HIS A 412 -29.83 42.10 -44.82
N GLU A 413 -30.64 42.08 -43.75
CA GLU A 413 -31.69 41.07 -43.58
C GLU A 413 -32.73 41.11 -44.72
N ALA A 414 -33.06 42.31 -45.22
CA ALA A 414 -33.93 42.48 -46.38
C ALA A 414 -33.27 41.98 -47.67
N GLY A 415 -31.96 42.20 -47.85
CA GLY A 415 -31.21 41.59 -48.95
C GLY A 415 -31.20 40.06 -48.87
N ASP A 416 -31.06 39.51 -47.67
CA ASP A 416 -31.12 38.07 -47.45
C ASP A 416 -32.48 37.47 -47.81
N GLU A 417 -33.58 38.18 -47.50
CA GLU A 417 -34.93 37.83 -47.95
C GLU A 417 -35.06 37.85 -49.48
N VAL A 418 -34.49 38.87 -50.14
CA VAL A 418 -34.47 38.95 -51.60
C VAL A 418 -33.71 37.75 -52.19
N LEU A 419 -32.51 37.46 -51.70
CA LEU A 419 -31.70 36.35 -52.21
C LEU A 419 -32.38 34.99 -52.03
N ARG A 420 -33.03 34.77 -50.88
CA ARG A 420 -33.84 33.56 -50.63
C ARG A 420 -34.99 33.42 -51.63
N GLU A 421 -35.74 34.50 -51.86
CA GLU A 421 -36.86 34.49 -52.78
C GLU A 421 -36.40 34.30 -54.24
N ILE A 422 -35.30 34.94 -54.65
CA ILE A 422 -34.71 34.72 -55.99
C ILE A 422 -34.28 33.26 -56.17
N GLY A 423 -33.59 32.67 -55.18
CA GLY A 423 -33.18 31.28 -55.26
C GLY A 423 -34.36 30.32 -55.37
N LEU A 424 -35.45 30.60 -54.65
CA LEU A 424 -36.69 29.84 -54.71
C LEU A 424 -37.40 29.98 -56.07
N ARG A 425 -37.43 31.17 -56.66
CA ARG A 425 -37.99 31.42 -57.99
C ARG A 425 -37.22 30.67 -59.08
N LEU A 426 -35.90 30.77 -59.08
CA LEU A 426 -35.05 30.05 -60.03
C LEU A 426 -35.23 28.54 -59.93
N ARG A 427 -35.24 27.99 -58.71
CA ARG A 427 -35.45 26.55 -58.48
C ARG A 427 -36.81 26.04 -58.98
N ARG A 428 -37.84 26.90 -59.04
CA ARG A 428 -39.17 26.54 -59.55
C ARG A 428 -39.27 26.57 -61.08
N GLU A 429 -38.51 27.45 -61.73
CA GLU A 429 -38.50 27.57 -63.20
C GLU A 429 -37.65 26.49 -63.87
N LEU A 430 -36.67 25.94 -63.14
CA LEU A 430 -35.72 24.93 -63.63
C LEU A 430 -36.21 23.50 -63.38
N ARG A 431 -35.80 22.57 -64.25
CA ARG A 431 -36.18 21.15 -64.16
C ARG A 431 -35.28 20.41 -63.16
N SER A 432 -35.67 19.20 -62.78
CA SER A 432 -34.87 18.36 -61.87
C SER A 432 -33.46 18.02 -62.38
N ASN A 433 -33.25 18.05 -63.70
CA ASN A 433 -31.95 17.77 -64.33
C ASN A 433 -31.10 19.04 -64.54
N ASP A 434 -31.64 20.21 -64.25
CA ASP A 434 -30.91 21.48 -64.30
C ASP A 434 -30.36 21.78 -62.90
N SER A 435 -29.16 22.37 -62.83
CA SER A 435 -28.51 22.70 -61.56
C SER A 435 -28.46 24.21 -61.39
N VAL A 436 -28.90 24.73 -60.25
CA VAL A 436 -28.80 26.16 -59.90
C VAL A 436 -27.99 26.37 -58.63
N ALA A 437 -27.16 27.39 -58.66
CA ALA A 437 -26.21 27.72 -57.61
C ALA A 437 -26.17 29.23 -57.33
N ARG A 438 -25.78 29.55 -56.10
CA ARG A 438 -25.35 30.91 -55.73
C ARG A 438 -23.84 30.90 -55.54
N LEU A 439 -23.14 31.72 -56.32
CA LEU A 439 -21.68 31.71 -56.37
C LEU A 439 -21.03 32.66 -55.35
N GLY A 440 -21.81 33.61 -54.83
CA GLY A 440 -21.44 34.57 -53.80
C GLY A 440 -22.19 35.90 -53.99
N GLY A 441 -22.45 36.64 -52.90
CA GLY A 441 -23.09 37.95 -53.01
C GLY A 441 -24.47 37.89 -53.70
N ASP A 442 -24.61 38.63 -54.79
CA ASP A 442 -25.75 38.69 -55.71
C ASP A 442 -25.59 37.86 -56.99
N GLU A 443 -24.55 37.03 -57.06
CA GLU A 443 -24.22 36.21 -58.23
C GLU A 443 -24.84 34.81 -58.14
N PHE A 444 -25.51 34.41 -59.21
CA PHE A 444 -26.11 33.09 -59.39
C PHE A 444 -25.62 32.49 -60.70
N ALA A 445 -25.58 31.16 -60.76
CA ALA A 445 -25.33 30.46 -62.00
C ALA A 445 -26.20 29.21 -62.09
N TRP A 446 -26.53 28.80 -63.31
CA TRP A 446 -27.20 27.53 -63.54
C TRP A 446 -26.73 26.84 -64.81
N LEU A 447 -26.89 25.52 -64.81
CA LEU A 447 -26.54 24.62 -65.89
C LEU A 447 -27.82 24.02 -66.45
N LEU A 448 -27.98 24.15 -67.77
CA LEU A 448 -29.05 23.51 -68.53
C LEU A 448 -28.44 22.35 -69.31
N THR A 449 -28.95 21.14 -69.08
CA THR A 449 -28.44 19.93 -69.72
C THR A 449 -29.34 19.49 -70.88
N GLY A 450 -28.75 18.93 -71.93
CA GLY A 450 -29.50 18.45 -73.09
C GLY A 450 -30.06 19.57 -73.96
N VAL A 451 -29.28 20.65 -74.13
CA VAL A 451 -29.68 21.80 -74.94
C VAL A 451 -28.68 22.06 -76.05
N ASP A 452 -29.13 21.81 -77.28
CA ASP A 452 -28.33 21.93 -78.51
C ASP A 452 -28.53 23.26 -79.26
N ASP A 453 -29.47 24.10 -78.81
CA ASP A 453 -29.98 25.24 -79.58
C ASP A 453 -30.31 26.44 -78.68
N ALA A 454 -29.81 27.63 -79.05
CA ALA A 454 -30.02 28.87 -78.33
C ALA A 454 -31.50 29.31 -78.33
N ASP A 455 -32.24 29.01 -79.40
CA ASP A 455 -33.66 29.35 -79.52
C ASP A 455 -34.53 28.61 -78.50
N LYS A 456 -34.03 27.50 -77.94
CA LYS A 456 -34.71 26.71 -76.90
C LYS A 456 -34.38 27.18 -75.48
N VAL A 457 -33.22 27.81 -75.27
CA VAL A 457 -32.81 28.35 -73.96
C VAL A 457 -33.45 29.71 -73.70
N LEU A 458 -33.57 30.54 -74.74
CA LEU A 458 -33.99 31.94 -74.60
C LEU A 458 -35.38 32.10 -73.92
N PRO A 459 -36.42 31.30 -74.26
CA PRO A 459 -37.71 31.40 -73.59
C PRO A 459 -37.67 31.02 -72.10
N LEU A 460 -36.78 30.09 -71.71
CA LEU A 460 -36.59 29.75 -70.30
C LEU A 460 -35.92 30.91 -69.55
N LEU A 461 -34.89 31.52 -70.13
CA LEU A 461 -34.21 32.67 -69.53
C LEU A 461 -35.12 33.88 -69.38
N GLN A 462 -35.99 34.13 -70.36
CA GLN A 462 -37.01 35.17 -70.27
C GLN A 462 -38.02 34.90 -69.15
N ARG A 463 -38.44 33.65 -68.95
CA ARG A 463 -39.29 33.29 -67.79
C ARG A 463 -38.57 33.51 -66.47
N CYS A 464 -37.29 33.12 -66.37
CA CYS A 464 -36.48 33.37 -65.18
C CYS A 464 -36.33 34.87 -64.89
N GLU A 465 -36.00 35.69 -65.91
CA GLU A 465 -35.91 37.15 -65.79
C GLU A 465 -37.23 37.76 -65.31
N ALA A 466 -38.35 37.38 -65.95
CA ALA A 466 -39.67 37.86 -65.58
C ALA A 466 -40.06 37.42 -64.16
N ALA A 467 -39.68 36.21 -63.73
CA ALA A 467 -39.90 35.72 -62.38
C ALA A 467 -39.09 36.53 -61.36
N ILE A 468 -37.81 36.83 -61.65
CA ILE A 468 -36.94 37.64 -60.78
C ILE A 468 -37.51 39.05 -60.60
N ARG A 469 -37.98 39.68 -61.69
CA ARG A 469 -38.52 41.04 -61.69
C ARG A 469 -39.83 41.20 -60.91
N ARG A 470 -40.55 40.12 -60.56
CA ARG A 470 -41.78 40.23 -59.77
C ARG A 470 -41.49 40.89 -58.41
N PRO A 471 -42.36 41.78 -57.90
CA PRO A 471 -42.17 42.37 -56.58
C PRO A 471 -42.00 41.32 -55.48
N ILE A 472 -41.11 41.60 -54.53
CA ILE A 472 -40.84 40.78 -53.34
C ILE A 472 -41.37 41.54 -52.14
N LEU A 473 -42.35 40.96 -51.44
CA LEU A 473 -42.88 41.50 -50.19
C LEU A 473 -41.94 41.08 -49.05
N LEU A 474 -41.26 42.06 -48.46
CA LEU A 474 -40.36 41.84 -47.32
C LEU A 474 -41.14 41.72 -46.02
N SER A 475 -40.54 41.07 -45.03
CA SER A 475 -41.08 40.97 -43.65
C SER A 475 -41.39 42.33 -43.01
N SER A 476 -40.67 43.38 -43.41
CA SER A 476 -40.89 44.77 -42.99
C SER A 476 -42.16 45.41 -43.57
N GLY A 477 -42.85 44.73 -44.51
CA GLY A 477 -44.00 45.25 -45.24
C GLY A 477 -43.65 46.08 -46.48
N ALA A 478 -42.36 46.33 -46.73
CA ALA A 478 -41.90 47.00 -47.95
C ALA A 478 -41.96 46.02 -49.15
N SER A 479 -42.30 46.55 -50.33
CA SER A 479 -42.25 45.81 -51.59
C SER A 479 -41.07 46.28 -52.42
N VAL A 480 -40.14 45.38 -52.73
CA VAL A 480 -38.93 45.68 -53.53
C VAL A 480 -38.94 44.92 -54.85
N SER A 481 -38.26 45.46 -55.85
CA SER A 481 -38.08 44.80 -57.15
C SER A 481 -36.62 44.91 -57.54
N VAL A 482 -36.03 43.80 -57.95
CA VAL A 482 -34.67 43.73 -58.50
C VAL A 482 -34.74 43.28 -59.96
N GLY A 483 -33.78 43.72 -60.76
CA GLY A 483 -33.57 43.18 -62.10
C GLY A 483 -32.47 42.13 -62.08
N CYS A 484 -32.11 41.63 -63.25
CA CYS A 484 -30.92 40.80 -63.41
C CYS A 484 -30.30 41.00 -64.78
N SER A 485 -28.98 40.90 -64.82
CA SER A 485 -28.21 40.78 -66.05
C SER A 485 -27.70 39.36 -66.14
N MET A 486 -27.93 38.71 -67.28
CA MET A 486 -27.56 37.30 -67.51
C MET A 486 -26.63 37.18 -68.71
N GLY A 487 -25.58 36.38 -68.57
CA GLY A 487 -24.70 35.95 -69.65
C GLY A 487 -24.83 34.45 -69.86
N VAL A 488 -24.84 34.01 -71.12
CA VAL A 488 -25.07 32.60 -71.47
C VAL A 488 -23.97 32.13 -72.40
N ALA A 489 -23.33 31.02 -72.05
CA ALA A 489 -22.37 30.34 -72.88
C ALA A 489 -22.81 28.91 -73.15
N PHE A 490 -22.66 28.46 -74.40
CA PHE A 490 -23.00 27.09 -74.80
C PHE A 490 -21.75 26.25 -74.88
N ALA A 491 -21.81 25.04 -74.33
CA ALA A 491 -20.81 24.00 -74.55
C ALA A 491 -21.41 22.90 -75.42
N GLY A 492 -20.80 22.69 -76.60
CA GLY A 492 -21.15 21.65 -77.55
C GLY A 492 -20.14 20.50 -77.57
N ARG A 493 -19.81 20.00 -78.77
CA ARG A 493 -18.75 19.00 -78.98
C ARG A 493 -17.34 19.58 -78.93
N ASP A 494 -17.22 20.89 -79.10
CA ASP A 494 -15.94 21.59 -79.10
C ASP A 494 -15.47 21.67 -77.65
N GLY A 495 -14.28 21.12 -77.38
CA GLY A 495 -13.78 20.76 -76.05
C GLY A 495 -13.45 21.93 -75.12
N HIS A 496 -14.45 22.77 -74.82
CA HIS A 496 -14.34 23.85 -73.85
C HIS A 496 -14.08 23.29 -72.46
N SER A 497 -13.12 23.89 -71.75
CA SER A 497 -12.92 23.63 -70.33
C SER A 497 -14.02 24.32 -69.51
N SER A 498 -14.17 23.90 -68.25
CA SER A 498 -15.09 24.56 -67.31
C SER A 498 -14.73 26.04 -67.10
N GLU A 499 -13.43 26.37 -67.12
CA GLU A 499 -12.93 27.74 -66.96
C GLU A 499 -13.30 28.62 -68.17
N ASP A 500 -13.14 28.09 -69.39
CA ASP A 500 -13.47 28.82 -70.62
C ASP A 500 -14.97 29.15 -70.67
N LEU A 501 -15.82 28.19 -70.29
CA LEU A 501 -17.27 28.36 -70.35
C LEU A 501 -17.77 29.36 -69.31
N LEU A 502 -17.20 29.32 -68.10
CA LEU A 502 -17.47 30.31 -67.05
C LEU A 502 -17.04 31.71 -67.48
N ALA A 503 -15.82 31.86 -68.00
CA ALA A 503 -15.30 33.15 -68.46
C ALA A 503 -16.13 33.74 -69.61
N ALA A 504 -16.57 32.90 -70.56
CA ALA A 504 -17.41 33.32 -71.66
C ALA A 504 -18.80 33.83 -71.18
N ALA A 505 -19.41 33.15 -70.21
CA ALA A 505 -20.69 33.56 -69.65
C ALA A 505 -20.57 34.81 -68.77
N ASP A 506 -19.49 34.94 -68.00
CA ASP A 506 -19.22 36.14 -67.19
C ASP A 506 -19.00 37.38 -68.06
N GLU A 507 -18.20 37.28 -69.12
CA GLU A 507 -18.00 38.38 -70.08
C GLU A 507 -19.31 38.77 -70.77
N ALA A 508 -20.13 37.79 -71.18
CA ALA A 508 -21.46 38.07 -71.74
C ALA A 508 -22.37 38.80 -70.73
N MET A 509 -22.37 38.38 -69.46
CA MET A 509 -23.12 39.05 -68.40
C MET A 509 -22.62 40.49 -68.19
N TYR A 510 -21.30 40.70 -68.22
CA TYR A 510 -20.71 42.04 -68.11
C TYR A 510 -21.13 42.96 -69.27
N GLN A 511 -21.19 42.42 -70.49
CA GLN A 511 -21.74 43.13 -71.65
C GLN A 511 -23.22 43.48 -71.47
N ALA A 512 -24.03 42.56 -70.93
CA ALA A 512 -25.44 42.83 -70.59
C ALA A 512 -25.56 44.02 -69.61
N LYS A 513 -24.69 44.08 -68.58
CA LYS A 513 -24.65 45.20 -67.63
C LYS A 513 -24.28 46.52 -68.33
N ARG A 514 -23.26 46.53 -69.20
CA ARG A 514 -22.82 47.73 -69.94
C ARG A 514 -23.85 48.24 -70.95
N ALA A 515 -24.62 47.34 -71.55
CA ALA A 515 -25.63 47.68 -72.54
C ALA A 515 -26.92 48.28 -71.93
N GLY A 516 -26.98 48.45 -70.61
CA GLY A 516 -28.11 49.07 -69.90
C GLY A 516 -28.82 48.17 -68.89
N ARG A 517 -28.23 47.02 -68.51
CA ARG A 517 -28.76 46.07 -67.52
C ARG A 517 -30.09 45.41 -67.93
N GLY A 518 -30.61 44.52 -67.09
CA GLY A 518 -31.96 43.95 -67.22
C GLY A 518 -32.19 43.12 -68.48
N ARG A 519 -31.18 42.37 -68.94
CA ARG A 519 -31.21 41.62 -70.20
C ARG A 519 -30.35 40.36 -70.17
N VAL A 520 -30.55 39.54 -71.18
CA VAL A 520 -29.78 38.31 -71.46
C VAL A 520 -28.82 38.59 -72.62
N GLN A 521 -27.56 38.18 -72.49
CA GLN A 521 -26.54 38.27 -73.53
C GLN A 521 -25.94 36.88 -73.80
N LEU A 522 -25.82 36.52 -75.08
CA LEU A 522 -25.16 35.29 -75.50
C LEU A 522 -23.66 35.56 -75.74
N ALA A 523 -22.80 34.65 -75.30
CA ALA A 523 -21.37 34.72 -75.56
C ALA A 523 -21.07 34.63 -77.06
N GLY A 524 -20.25 35.54 -77.58
CA GLY A 524 -19.86 35.59 -79.00
C GLY A 524 -20.85 36.28 -79.95
N ALA A 525 -21.94 36.89 -79.44
CA ALA A 525 -22.87 37.70 -80.24
C ALA A 525 -22.55 39.20 -80.11
N ASP A 526 -22.24 39.88 -81.22
CA ASP A 526 -21.91 41.32 -81.28
C ASP A 526 -23.09 42.28 -81.01
N ALA A 527 -24.32 41.76 -80.84
CA ALA A 527 -25.51 42.57 -80.57
C ALA A 527 -26.34 42.03 -79.39
N PRO A 528 -26.80 42.89 -78.46
CA PRO A 528 -27.75 42.51 -77.42
C PRO A 528 -29.12 42.20 -78.03
N LEU A 529 -29.72 41.08 -77.63
CA LEU A 529 -31.10 40.75 -77.97
C LEU A 529 -32.05 41.62 -77.13
N VAL A 530 -32.51 42.73 -77.70
CA VAL A 530 -33.53 43.58 -77.10
C VAL A 530 -34.91 42.98 -77.37
N ALA A 531 -35.72 42.84 -76.32
CA ALA A 531 -37.11 42.41 -76.43
C ALA A 531 -37.95 43.49 -77.13
N GLU A 532 -38.65 43.14 -78.21
CA GLU A 532 -39.82 43.90 -78.64
C GLU A 532 -40.94 43.68 -77.60
N ALA A 533 -41.46 44.80 -77.07
CA ALA A 533 -42.58 44.80 -76.15
C ALA A 533 -43.87 44.45 -76.90
N GLY A 534 -44.50 43.33 -76.53
CA GLY A 534 -45.86 42.94 -76.90
C GLY A 534 -46.75 42.90 -75.67
#